data_AF-A0A433JKY9-F1
#
_entry.id   AF-A0A433JKY9-F1
#
_cell.length_a   1.000
_cell.length_b   1.000
_cell.length_c   1.000
_cell.angle_alpha   90.00
_cell.angle_beta   90.00
_cell.angle_gamma   90.00
#
_symmetry.space_group_name_H-M   'P 1'
#
loop_
_entity.id
_entity.type
_entity.pdbx_description
1 polymer ?
#
loop_
_entity_poly.entity_id
_entity_poly.type
_entity_poly.pdbx_seq_one_letter_code
_entity_poly.pdbx_strand_id
1 'polypeptide(L)'
;MLFVVIELPLRISFNPFCSLHDDLFAFYKQIKHYEAQKRMPLTSYFTNYHHAAEHTDELSRRLSRYLVLEMVLNNRFEISNRPLHFTRSLVSATFHCGGLETYIQRERIENVYQPIHAVKPFSHIPTQEPSLVAKAQEVAKELGEDLPEEFLDPITAELLHDPVEINHRVYNRQSVEHMIEEGKFKDPFTRQKIDPATMKSASYMLEAMVAHQEVVANKKEPALMEAYKQTKVLPLKTLFKHWEELIHNSSMQLRS
;
A
#
# COMPACT_ATOMS: atom_id res chain seq x y z
N MET A 1 13.21 -8.13 -5.98
CA MET A 1 12.86 -9.07 -7.06
C MET A 1 11.45 -9.55 -6.78
N LEU A 2 10.58 -9.51 -7.78
CA LEU A 2 9.18 -9.87 -7.70
C LEU A 2 8.94 -11.09 -8.59
N PHE A 3 8.35 -12.13 -8.01
CA PHE A 3 7.86 -13.30 -8.73
C PHE A 3 6.36 -13.15 -8.92
N VAL A 4 5.91 -13.15 -10.17
CA VAL A 4 4.49 -13.14 -10.54
C VAL A 4 4.12 -14.52 -11.07
N VAL A 5 3.27 -15.22 -10.34
CA VAL A 5 2.78 -16.56 -10.75
C VAL A 5 1.36 -16.40 -11.27
N ILE A 6 1.14 -16.76 -12.52
CA ILE A 6 -0.15 -16.66 -13.20
C ILE A 6 -0.66 -18.08 -13.43
N GLU A 7 -1.75 -18.47 -12.78
CA GLU A 7 -2.46 -19.73 -13.06
C GLU A 7 -3.32 -19.56 -14.32
N LEU A 8 -3.21 -20.50 -15.27
CA LEU A 8 -3.91 -20.48 -16.55
C LEU A 8 -5.09 -21.44 -16.55
N PRO A 9 -6.34 -20.94 -16.55
CA PRO A 9 -7.51 -21.77 -16.79
C PRO A 9 -7.44 -22.46 -18.16
N LEU A 10 -8.06 -23.64 -18.28
CA LEU A 10 -8.09 -24.42 -19.52
C LEU A 10 -8.62 -23.62 -20.74
N ARG A 11 -9.54 -22.68 -20.50
CA ARG A 11 -10.15 -21.84 -21.55
C ARG A 11 -9.26 -20.71 -22.04
N ILE A 12 -8.14 -20.45 -21.37
CA ILE A 12 -7.19 -19.42 -21.78
C ILE A 12 -6.07 -20.08 -22.57
N SER A 13 -6.02 -19.76 -23.86
CA SER A 13 -4.94 -20.16 -24.75
C SER A 13 -3.68 -19.36 -24.43
N PHE A 14 -2.56 -20.04 -24.34
CA PHE A 14 -1.24 -19.44 -24.22
C PHE A 14 -0.24 -20.38 -24.91
N ASN A 15 0.56 -19.85 -25.82
CA ASN A 15 1.54 -20.62 -26.56
C ASN A 15 2.95 -20.11 -26.21
N PRO A 16 3.75 -20.85 -25.42
CA PRO A 16 5.08 -20.39 -25.01
C PRO A 16 6.11 -20.40 -26.14
N PHE A 17 5.79 -20.96 -27.31
CA PHE A 17 6.72 -21.14 -28.44
C PHE A 17 6.58 -20.08 -29.53
N CYS A 18 5.55 -19.22 -29.47
CA CYS A 18 5.42 -18.12 -30.42
C CYS A 18 6.32 -16.96 -29.99
N SER A 19 7.17 -16.49 -30.91
CA SER A 19 8.12 -15.38 -30.71
C SER A 19 7.38 -14.07 -30.46
N LEU A 20 7.03 -13.81 -29.20
CA LEU A 20 6.20 -12.69 -28.82
C LEU A 20 6.72 -12.02 -27.55
N HIS A 21 7.69 -11.14 -27.74
CA HIS A 21 8.01 -10.13 -26.73
C HIS A 21 6.81 -9.28 -26.35
N ASP A 22 5.93 -9.01 -27.32
CA ASP A 22 4.74 -8.18 -27.16
C ASP A 22 3.54 -8.92 -26.55
N ASP A 23 3.54 -10.26 -26.52
CA ASP A 23 2.39 -11.03 -26.01
C ASP A 23 2.42 -11.21 -24.50
N LEU A 24 3.58 -11.27 -23.83
CA LEU A 24 3.59 -11.42 -22.36
C LEU A 24 2.87 -10.27 -21.65
N PHE A 25 3.05 -9.03 -22.14
CA PHE A 25 2.31 -7.89 -21.60
C PHE A 25 0.82 -7.95 -21.97
N ALA A 26 0.48 -8.24 -23.23
CA ALA A 26 -0.90 -8.35 -23.68
C ALA A 26 -1.66 -9.45 -22.92
N PHE A 27 -1.04 -10.62 -22.79
CA PHE A 27 -1.48 -11.75 -22.00
C PHE A 27 -1.66 -11.38 -20.53
N TYR A 28 -0.67 -10.75 -19.90
CA TYR A 28 -0.81 -10.28 -18.51
C TYR A 28 -2.03 -9.35 -18.35
N LYS A 29 -2.23 -8.39 -19.26
CA LYS A 29 -3.40 -7.49 -19.25
C LYS A 29 -4.71 -8.24 -19.49
N GLN A 30 -4.71 -9.24 -20.38
CA GLN A 30 -5.87 -10.10 -20.63
C GLN A 30 -6.26 -10.88 -19.36
N ILE A 31 -5.28 -11.47 -18.67
CA ILE A 31 -5.51 -12.15 -17.38
C ILE A 31 -6.06 -11.18 -16.36
N LYS A 32 -5.46 -9.99 -16.20
CA LYS A 32 -5.97 -8.97 -15.28
C LYS A 32 -7.41 -8.57 -15.55
N HIS A 33 -7.76 -8.42 -16.82
CA HIS A 33 -9.13 -8.14 -17.22
C HIS A 33 -10.07 -9.31 -16.88
N TYR A 34 -9.63 -10.55 -17.12
CA TYR A 34 -10.38 -11.75 -16.79
C TYR A 34 -10.63 -11.90 -15.28
N GLU A 35 -9.60 -11.68 -14.45
CA GLU A 35 -9.71 -11.69 -12.97
C GLU A 35 -10.78 -10.71 -12.49
N ALA A 36 -10.79 -9.49 -13.05
CA ALA A 36 -11.75 -8.46 -12.69
C ALA A 36 -13.19 -8.86 -13.07
N GLN A 37 -13.39 -9.41 -14.27
CA GLN A 37 -14.71 -9.86 -14.74
C GLN A 37 -15.24 -11.06 -13.95
N LYS A 38 -14.39 -12.05 -13.65
CA LYS A 38 -14.79 -13.30 -12.97
C LYS A 38 -14.70 -13.23 -11.45
N ARG A 39 -14.12 -12.17 -10.90
CA ARG A 39 -13.82 -12.01 -9.47
C ARG A 39 -13.03 -13.20 -8.91
N MET A 40 -12.16 -13.79 -9.74
CA MET A 40 -11.36 -14.96 -9.41
C MET A 40 -9.88 -14.59 -9.57
N PRO A 41 -9.08 -14.59 -8.48
CA PRO A 41 -7.67 -14.30 -8.58
C PRO A 41 -6.94 -15.46 -9.26
N LEU A 42 -6.17 -15.14 -10.29
CA LEU A 42 -5.30 -16.05 -11.04
C LEU A 42 -3.82 -15.66 -10.92
N THR A 43 -3.53 -14.46 -10.42
CA THR A 43 -2.21 -13.87 -10.32
C THR A 43 -1.81 -13.75 -8.85
N SER A 44 -0.76 -14.47 -8.49
CA SER A 44 -0.09 -14.41 -7.20
C SER A 44 1.22 -13.63 -7.32
N TYR A 45 1.59 -12.92 -6.25
CA TYR A 45 2.77 -12.05 -6.20
C TYR A 45 3.61 -12.40 -4.99
N PHE A 46 4.90 -12.62 -5.19
CA PHE A 46 5.83 -12.99 -4.13
C PHE A 46 7.12 -12.19 -4.24
N THR A 47 7.57 -11.61 -3.13
CA THR A 47 8.90 -10.99 -3.02
C THR A 47 9.96 -11.97 -2.51
N ASN A 48 9.51 -13.09 -1.94
CA ASN A 48 10.35 -14.19 -1.47
C ASN A 48 10.27 -15.38 -2.43
N TYR A 49 11.43 -15.83 -2.91
CA TYR A 49 11.54 -16.98 -3.82
C TYR A 49 10.99 -18.28 -3.21
N HIS A 50 11.20 -18.53 -1.92
CA HIS A 50 10.71 -19.75 -1.26
C HIS A 50 9.19 -19.85 -1.30
N HIS A 51 8.48 -18.75 -1.02
CA HIS A 51 7.01 -18.74 -1.09
C HIS A 51 6.51 -18.91 -2.54
N ALA A 52 7.22 -18.34 -3.52
CA ALA A 52 6.91 -18.56 -4.92
C ALA A 52 7.06 -20.04 -5.30
N ALA A 53 8.17 -20.67 -4.86
CA ALA A 53 8.46 -22.08 -5.11
C ALA A 53 7.42 -23.02 -4.48
N GLU A 54 7.07 -22.79 -3.20
CA GLU A 54 6.00 -23.55 -2.52
C GLU A 54 4.67 -23.48 -3.27
N HIS A 55 4.31 -22.29 -3.77
CA HIS A 55 3.10 -22.10 -4.54
C HIS A 55 3.16 -22.81 -5.91
N THR A 56 4.29 -22.75 -6.61
CA THR A 56 4.46 -23.46 -7.89
C THR A 56 4.47 -24.98 -7.72
N ASP A 57 4.97 -25.49 -6.60
CA ASP A 57 4.89 -26.92 -6.26
C ASP A 57 3.44 -27.36 -6.04
N GLU A 58 2.63 -26.54 -5.36
CA GLU A 58 1.20 -26.80 -5.20
C GLU A 58 0.48 -26.85 -6.55
N LEU A 59 0.74 -25.88 -7.43
CA LEU A 59 0.17 -25.83 -8.77
C LEU A 59 0.60 -27.03 -9.62
N SER A 60 1.87 -27.46 -9.51
CA SER A 60 2.40 -28.64 -10.17
C SER A 60 1.71 -29.93 -9.73
N ARG A 61 1.50 -30.12 -8.42
CA ARG A 61 0.77 -31.29 -7.88
C ARG A 61 -0.68 -31.35 -8.37
N ARG A 62 -1.29 -30.19 -8.63
CA ARG A 62 -2.64 -30.07 -9.21
C ARG A 62 -2.66 -30.21 -10.73
N LEU A 63 -1.52 -30.43 -11.38
CA LEU A 63 -1.35 -30.46 -12.83
C LEU A 63 -1.87 -29.18 -13.51
N SER A 64 -1.80 -28.05 -12.81
CA SER A 64 -2.20 -26.75 -13.36
C SER A 64 -1.23 -26.30 -14.46
N ARG A 65 -1.75 -25.48 -15.37
CA ARG A 65 -0.93 -24.68 -16.30
C ARG A 65 -0.63 -23.36 -15.61
N TYR A 66 0.61 -22.92 -15.59
CA TYR A 66 0.95 -21.64 -14.99
C TYR A 66 2.17 -20.99 -15.64
N LEU A 67 2.27 -19.67 -15.53
CA LEU A 67 3.37 -18.87 -16.03
C LEU A 67 4.04 -18.18 -14.84
N VAL A 68 5.35 -18.34 -14.72
CA VAL A 68 6.17 -17.64 -13.72
C VAL A 68 6.90 -16.52 -14.42
N LEU A 69 6.75 -15.30 -13.92
CA LEU A 69 7.50 -14.13 -14.35
C LEU A 69 8.40 -13.68 -13.20
N GLU A 70 9.70 -13.65 -13.44
CA GLU A 70 10.65 -13.05 -12.52
C GLU A 70 10.90 -11.61 -12.96
N MET A 71 10.72 -10.63 -12.09
CA MET A 71 10.78 -9.21 -12.42
C MET A 71 11.69 -8.43 -11.46
N VAL A 72 12.51 -7.53 -11.98
CA VAL A 72 13.37 -6.58 -11.21
C VAL A 72 12.50 -5.46 -10.63
N LEU A 73 11.50 -5.84 -9.86
CA LEU A 73 10.60 -4.96 -9.13
C LEU A 73 10.61 -5.37 -7.65
N ASN A 74 10.22 -4.45 -6.78
CA ASN A 74 10.10 -4.71 -5.36
C ASN A 74 8.66 -5.06 -4.99
N ASN A 75 7.68 -4.51 -5.71
CA ASN A 75 6.26 -4.76 -5.43
C ASN A 75 5.43 -4.82 -6.72
N ARG A 76 4.22 -5.39 -6.60
CA ARG A 76 3.29 -5.54 -7.73
C ARG A 76 2.76 -4.22 -8.30
N PHE A 77 2.81 -3.13 -7.52
CA PHE A 77 2.30 -1.82 -7.94
C PHE A 77 3.28 -1.11 -8.88
N GLU A 78 4.55 -1.50 -8.84
CA GLU A 78 5.57 -1.07 -9.80
C GLU A 78 5.44 -1.76 -11.18
N ILE A 79 4.59 -2.79 -11.30
CA ILE A 79 4.34 -3.43 -12.60
C ILE A 79 3.68 -2.41 -13.52
N SER A 80 4.46 -1.93 -14.48
CA SER A 80 4.04 -0.86 -15.36
C SER A 80 2.86 -1.28 -16.23
N ASN A 81 1.91 -0.35 -16.42
CA ASN A 81 0.84 -0.47 -17.41
C ASN A 81 1.31 -0.12 -18.85
N ARG A 82 2.61 0.08 -19.06
CA ARG A 82 3.20 0.37 -20.37
C ARG A 82 4.01 -0.85 -20.86
N PRO A 83 3.78 -1.35 -22.09
CA PRO A 83 4.43 -2.57 -22.58
C PRO A 83 5.96 -2.55 -22.46
N LEU A 84 6.61 -1.46 -22.92
CA LEU A 84 8.06 -1.35 -22.90
C LEU A 84 8.66 -1.45 -21.48
N HIS A 85 8.02 -0.82 -20.50
CA HIS A 85 8.51 -0.84 -19.11
C HIS A 85 8.26 -2.20 -18.44
N PHE A 86 7.12 -2.82 -18.72
CA PHE A 86 6.85 -4.20 -18.30
C PHE A 86 7.93 -5.15 -18.83
N THR A 87 8.18 -5.12 -20.14
CA THR A 87 9.20 -5.96 -20.78
C THR A 87 10.60 -5.70 -20.23
N ARG A 88 10.95 -4.45 -19.93
CA ARG A 88 12.25 -4.11 -19.30
C ARG A 88 12.38 -4.62 -17.87
N SER A 89 11.29 -4.65 -17.10
CA SER A 89 11.32 -5.13 -15.72
C SER A 89 11.39 -6.65 -15.63
N LEU A 90 11.02 -7.40 -16.67
CA LEU A 90 11.06 -8.85 -16.69
C LEU A 90 12.53 -9.34 -16.78
N VAL A 91 12.92 -10.30 -15.95
CA VAL A 91 14.20 -11.04 -15.93
C VAL A 91 14.06 -12.34 -16.69
N SER A 92 13.12 -13.18 -16.26
CA SER A 92 12.86 -14.49 -16.84
C SER A 92 11.36 -14.74 -16.93
N ALA A 93 10.96 -15.62 -17.85
CA ALA A 93 9.59 -16.09 -17.97
C ALA A 93 9.60 -17.59 -18.29
N THR A 94 8.92 -18.37 -17.46
CA THR A 94 8.86 -19.83 -17.56
C THR A 94 7.42 -20.30 -17.52
N PHE A 95 7.03 -21.05 -18.54
CA PHE A 95 5.72 -21.68 -18.62
C PHE A 95 5.79 -23.12 -18.11
N HIS A 96 4.82 -23.50 -17.30
CA HIS A 96 4.70 -24.83 -16.72
C HIS A 96 3.35 -25.44 -17.07
N CYS A 97 3.35 -26.74 -17.37
CA CYS A 97 2.15 -27.54 -17.61
C CYS A 97 2.38 -28.96 -17.09
N GLY A 98 1.94 -29.23 -15.86
CA GLY A 98 2.29 -30.48 -15.18
C GLY A 98 3.80 -30.57 -14.98
N GLY A 99 4.42 -31.66 -15.44
CA GLY A 99 5.88 -31.83 -15.38
C GLY A 99 6.68 -31.15 -16.50
N LEU A 100 6.02 -30.50 -17.46
CA LEU A 100 6.70 -29.78 -18.54
C LEU A 100 7.03 -28.37 -18.09
N GLU A 101 8.30 -27.99 -18.18
CA GLU A 101 8.79 -26.63 -18.04
C GLU A 101 9.33 -26.12 -19.38
N THR A 102 8.96 -24.90 -19.76
CA THR A 102 9.38 -24.26 -21.01
C THR A 102 9.82 -22.84 -20.73
N TYR A 103 11.11 -22.58 -20.92
CA TYR A 103 11.68 -21.23 -20.87
C TYR A 103 11.23 -20.44 -22.10
N ILE A 104 10.65 -19.25 -21.87
CA ILE A 104 10.21 -18.37 -22.94
C ILE A 104 11.43 -17.55 -23.38
N GLN A 105 11.90 -17.81 -24.60
CA GLN A 105 13.03 -17.08 -25.16
C GLN A 105 12.72 -15.59 -25.23
N ARG A 106 13.71 -14.80 -24.84
CA ARG A 106 13.67 -13.35 -24.93
C ARG A 106 14.90 -12.87 -25.69
N GLU A 107 14.71 -12.14 -26.78
CA GLU A 107 15.65 -11.12 -27.25
C GLU A 107 16.12 -10.33 -26.03
N ARG A 108 17.40 -10.53 -25.69
CA ARG A 108 18.10 -9.67 -24.76
C ARG A 108 18.04 -8.27 -25.38
N ILE A 109 17.23 -7.40 -24.79
CA ILE A 109 17.37 -5.96 -25.00
C ILE A 109 18.70 -5.61 -24.30
N GLU A 110 19.81 -5.75 -25.03
CA GLU A 110 21.14 -5.37 -24.56
C GLU A 110 21.12 -3.88 -24.24
N ASN A 111 21.20 -3.55 -22.94
CA ASN A 111 21.43 -2.21 -22.39
C ASN A 111 20.29 -1.21 -22.70
N VAL A 112 19.51 -0.77 -21.74
CA VAL A 112 19.97 0.04 -20.61
C VAL A 112 19.22 -0.41 -19.36
N TYR A 113 19.92 -1.05 -18.41
CA TYR A 113 19.52 -0.99 -17.00
C TYR A 113 19.70 0.46 -16.56
N GLN A 114 18.81 1.35 -17.01
CA GLN A 114 18.45 2.43 -16.12
C GLN A 114 17.67 1.70 -15.03
N PRO A 115 18.09 1.77 -13.75
CA PRO A 115 17.16 1.41 -12.70
C PRO A 115 15.89 2.17 -13.05
N ILE A 116 14.83 1.44 -13.43
CA ILE A 116 13.51 2.04 -13.50
C ILE A 116 13.38 2.53 -12.08
N HIS A 117 13.54 3.85 -11.88
CA HIS A 117 13.39 4.43 -10.56
C HIS A 117 12.01 3.97 -10.15
N ALA A 118 11.98 2.98 -9.26
CA ALA A 118 10.75 2.37 -8.80
C ALA A 118 9.89 3.55 -8.42
N VAL A 119 8.78 3.72 -9.12
CA VAL A 119 7.86 4.80 -8.80
C VAL A 119 7.50 4.51 -7.36
N LYS A 120 8.05 5.30 -6.43
CA LYS A 120 7.84 5.06 -5.00
C LYS A 120 6.34 4.91 -4.83
N PRO A 121 5.86 3.89 -4.11
CA PRO A 121 4.44 3.55 -4.06
C PRO A 121 3.56 4.75 -3.67
N PHE A 122 4.16 5.79 -3.07
CA PHE A 122 3.50 6.99 -2.56
C PHE A 122 3.95 8.29 -3.25
N SER A 123 4.51 8.24 -4.45
CA SER A 123 4.98 9.44 -5.15
C SER A 123 3.87 10.45 -5.49
N HIS A 124 2.60 10.02 -5.52
CA HIS A 124 1.44 10.89 -5.72
C HIS A 124 1.00 11.62 -4.44
N ILE A 125 1.48 11.21 -3.27
CA ILE A 125 1.10 11.81 -2.00
C ILE A 125 2.02 12.99 -1.72
N PRO A 126 1.48 14.23 -1.60
CA PRO A 126 2.31 15.39 -1.29
C PRO A 126 3.04 15.18 0.05
N THR A 127 4.28 15.66 0.13
CA THR A 127 5.02 15.75 1.39
C THR A 127 4.38 16.77 2.31
N GLN A 128 4.48 16.56 3.62
CA GLN A 128 3.95 17.50 4.60
C GLN A 128 4.75 18.81 4.60
N GLU A 129 4.06 19.90 4.90
CA GLU A 129 4.69 21.21 5.09
C GLU A 129 5.65 21.14 6.30
N PRO A 130 6.96 21.43 6.13
CA PRO A 130 7.94 21.30 7.21
C PRO A 130 7.60 22.14 8.45
N SER A 131 6.96 23.30 8.23
CA SER A 131 6.52 24.20 9.30
C SER A 131 5.41 23.59 10.16
N LEU A 132 4.51 22.82 9.57
CA LEU A 132 3.43 22.13 10.28
C LEU A 132 3.98 20.95 11.07
N VAL A 133 4.89 20.17 10.48
CA VAL A 133 5.58 19.06 11.16
C VAL A 133 6.33 19.57 12.39
N ALA A 134 7.09 20.66 12.26
CA ALA A 134 7.82 21.25 13.37
C ALA A 134 6.90 21.70 14.52
N LYS A 135 5.79 22.37 14.20
CA LYS A 135 4.78 22.78 15.20
C LYS A 135 4.15 21.59 15.91
N ALA A 136 3.73 20.56 15.15
CA ALA A 136 3.16 19.35 15.72
C ALA A 136 4.14 18.63 16.66
N GLN A 137 5.43 18.57 16.29
CA GLN A 137 6.49 18.01 17.14
C GLN A 137 6.73 18.83 18.42
N GLU A 138 6.67 20.16 18.34
CA GLU A 138 6.78 21.03 19.51
C GLU A 138 5.62 20.79 20.48
N VAL A 139 4.39 20.78 19.96
CA VAL A 139 3.19 20.46 20.76
C VAL A 139 3.27 19.07 21.38
N ALA A 140 3.73 18.07 20.64
CA ALA A 140 3.89 16.72 21.18
C ALA A 140 4.90 16.66 22.32
N LYS A 141 6.00 17.45 22.25
CA LYS A 141 6.98 17.56 23.33
C LYS A 141 6.41 18.26 24.55
N GLU A 142 5.57 19.28 24.36
CA GLU A 142 4.94 20.02 25.45
C GLU A 142 3.88 19.18 26.18
N LEU A 143 3.10 18.38 25.45
CA LEU A 143 2.07 17.51 26.04
C LEU A 143 2.66 16.28 26.74
N GLY A 144 3.78 15.75 26.25
CA GLY A 144 4.47 14.62 26.89
C GLY A 144 3.55 13.40 27.05
N GLU A 145 3.25 13.01 28.30
CA GLU A 145 2.39 11.87 28.62
C GLU A 145 0.90 12.13 28.36
N ASP A 146 0.48 13.40 28.27
CA ASP A 146 -0.91 13.76 27.96
C ASP A 146 -1.21 13.68 26.45
N LEU A 147 -0.25 13.21 25.63
CA LEU A 147 -0.43 13.06 24.20
C LEU A 147 -1.39 11.91 23.87
N PRO A 148 -2.50 12.16 23.15
CA PRO A 148 -3.40 11.10 22.70
C PRO A 148 -2.72 10.03 21.85
N GLU A 149 -3.12 8.78 22.03
CA GLU A 149 -2.63 7.64 21.25
C GLU A 149 -2.95 7.77 19.75
N GLU A 150 -3.99 8.53 19.39
CA GLU A 150 -4.38 8.82 18.00
C GLU A 150 -3.30 9.58 17.21
N PHE A 151 -2.34 10.19 17.91
CA PHE A 151 -1.20 10.89 17.32
C PHE A 151 0.03 10.01 17.13
N LEU A 152 -0.06 8.74 17.50
CA LEU A 152 0.99 7.75 17.33
C LEU A 152 0.67 6.84 16.15
N ASP A 153 1.72 6.42 15.45
CA ASP A 153 1.63 5.40 14.44
C ASP A 153 1.27 4.06 15.11
N PRO A 154 0.17 3.40 14.72
CA PRO A 154 -0.25 2.16 15.36
C PRO A 154 0.68 0.97 15.07
N ILE A 155 1.64 1.09 14.16
CA ILE A 155 2.65 0.07 13.86
C ILE A 155 3.89 0.26 14.72
N THR A 156 4.43 1.47 14.77
CA THR A 156 5.73 1.76 15.43
C THR A 156 5.58 2.34 16.83
N ALA A 157 4.38 2.79 17.21
CA ALA A 157 4.10 3.59 18.40
C ALA A 157 4.88 4.92 18.46
N GLU A 158 5.45 5.36 17.33
CA GLU A 158 6.15 6.64 17.22
C GLU A 158 5.18 7.75 16.82
N LEU A 159 5.54 9.00 17.12
CA LEU A 159 4.76 10.17 16.72
C LEU A 159 4.55 10.23 15.21
N LEU A 160 3.33 10.58 14.78
CA LEU A 160 3.04 10.86 13.39
C LEU A 160 3.80 12.12 12.93
N HIS A 161 4.64 11.97 11.90
CA HIS A 161 5.43 13.06 11.30
C HIS A 161 5.20 13.18 9.79
N ASP A 162 4.83 12.09 9.13
CA ASP A 162 4.38 12.09 7.73
C ASP A 162 3.14 11.19 7.59
N PRO A 163 1.99 11.64 8.15
CA PRO A 163 0.80 10.81 8.23
C PRO A 163 0.16 10.59 6.85
N VAL A 164 -0.20 9.34 6.58
CA VAL A 164 -0.94 8.89 5.40
C VAL A 164 -2.19 8.12 5.82
N GLU A 165 -3.29 8.36 5.11
CA GLU A 165 -4.55 7.65 5.32
C GLU A 165 -4.67 6.42 4.42
N ILE A 166 -5.00 5.29 5.03
CA ILE A 166 -5.30 4.02 4.35
C ILE A 166 -6.47 3.36 5.06
N ASN A 167 -7.51 2.96 4.32
CA ASN A 167 -8.64 2.20 4.87
C ASN A 167 -9.23 2.83 6.16
N HIS A 168 -9.33 4.16 6.17
CA HIS A 168 -9.82 4.96 7.32
C HIS A 168 -8.96 4.90 8.58
N ARG A 169 -7.69 4.53 8.45
CA ARG A 169 -6.65 4.62 9.50
C ARG A 169 -5.51 5.50 9.04
N VAL A 170 -4.71 5.95 9.99
CA VAL A 170 -3.54 6.81 9.76
C VAL A 170 -2.28 6.11 10.25
N TYR A 171 -1.23 6.19 9.45
CA TYR A 171 0.10 5.62 9.70
C TYR A 171 1.16 6.64 9.27
N ASN A 172 2.41 6.50 9.71
CA ASN A 172 3.51 7.19 9.03
C ASN A 172 3.74 6.55 7.66
N ARG A 173 4.02 7.38 6.64
CA ARG A 173 4.32 6.94 5.28
C ARG A 173 5.38 5.84 5.27
N GLN A 174 6.47 6.05 5.99
CA GLN A 174 7.60 5.11 6.08
C GLN A 174 7.18 3.74 6.63
N SER A 175 6.33 3.69 7.65
CA SER A 175 5.85 2.44 8.24
C SER A 175 5.09 1.59 7.21
N VAL A 176 4.28 2.24 6.38
CA VAL A 176 3.54 1.58 5.31
C VAL A 176 4.47 1.19 4.15
N GLU A 177 5.46 2.02 3.81
CA GLU A 177 6.48 1.68 2.80
C GLU A 177 7.15 0.35 3.18
N HIS A 178 7.60 0.25 4.43
CA HIS A 178 8.24 -0.94 4.95
C HIS A 178 7.32 -2.17 4.92
N MET A 179 6.05 -2.03 5.34
CA MET A 179 5.07 -3.11 5.24
C MET A 179 4.88 -3.64 3.81
N ILE A 180 4.86 -2.74 2.83
CA ILE A 180 4.71 -3.11 1.41
C ILE A 180 5.96 -3.82 0.91
N GLU A 181 7.15 -3.36 1.29
CA GLU A 181 8.43 -3.99 0.97
C GLU A 181 8.52 -5.42 1.53
N GLU A 182 8.01 -5.63 2.75
CA GLU A 182 7.90 -6.96 3.37
C GLU A 182 6.81 -7.86 2.73
N GLY A 183 6.07 -7.37 1.74
CA GLY A 183 5.00 -8.12 1.08
C GLY A 183 3.70 -8.22 1.89
N LYS A 184 3.54 -7.42 2.96
CA LYS A 184 2.32 -7.35 3.78
C LYS A 184 1.30 -6.39 3.13
N PHE A 185 0.55 -6.91 2.15
CA PHE A 185 -0.45 -6.11 1.40
C PHE A 185 -1.84 -6.03 2.06
N LYS A 186 -1.92 -6.29 3.37
CA LYS A 186 -3.17 -6.19 4.13
C LYS A 186 -2.93 -5.29 5.33
N ASP A 187 -3.90 -4.41 5.57
CA ASP A 187 -3.92 -3.59 6.77
C ASP A 187 -3.93 -4.50 8.01
N PRO A 188 -3.03 -4.28 8.99
CA PRO A 188 -2.86 -5.20 10.11
C PRO A 188 -4.08 -5.25 11.04
N PHE A 189 -4.95 -4.23 10.99
CA PHE A 189 -6.09 -4.10 11.88
C PHE A 189 -7.41 -4.39 11.18
N THR A 190 -7.61 -3.87 9.97
CA THR A 190 -8.85 -4.07 9.20
C THR A 190 -8.80 -5.32 8.32
N ARG A 191 -7.60 -5.90 8.09
CA ARG A 191 -7.33 -7.00 7.16
C ARG A 191 -7.72 -6.70 5.71
N GLN A 192 -8.07 -5.46 5.40
CA GLN A 192 -8.40 -4.99 4.06
C GLN A 192 -7.14 -4.88 3.22
N LYS A 193 -7.26 -5.04 1.91
CA LYS A 193 -6.11 -4.90 1.00
C LYS A 193 -5.60 -3.46 1.04
N ILE A 194 -4.28 -3.30 1.11
CA ILE A 194 -3.62 -2.01 0.93
C ILE A 194 -3.44 -1.80 -0.56
N ASP A 195 -3.94 -0.66 -1.06
CA ASP A 195 -3.70 -0.17 -2.41
C ASP A 195 -3.06 1.22 -2.32
N PRO A 196 -1.75 1.35 -2.63
CA PRO A 196 -1.03 2.62 -2.62
C PRO A 196 -1.74 3.72 -3.41
N ALA A 197 -2.41 3.37 -4.51
CA ALA A 197 -3.11 4.34 -5.35
C ALA A 197 -4.30 5.01 -4.65
N THR A 198 -4.86 4.36 -3.62
CA THR A 198 -6.00 4.88 -2.84
C THR A 198 -5.57 5.67 -1.61
N MET A 199 -4.28 5.64 -1.28
CA MET A 199 -3.74 6.33 -0.12
C MET A 199 -3.75 7.84 -0.31
N LYS A 200 -3.99 8.55 0.79
CA LYS A 200 -4.12 10.02 0.82
C LYS A 200 -3.18 10.60 1.85
N SER A 201 -2.83 11.88 1.69
CA SER A 201 -2.19 12.63 2.77
C SER A 201 -3.17 12.75 3.94
N ALA A 202 -2.67 12.53 5.16
CA ALA A 202 -3.40 12.77 6.39
C ALA A 202 -2.80 13.96 7.16
N SER A 203 -2.40 15.01 6.44
CA SER A 203 -1.87 16.27 7.01
C SER A 203 -2.74 16.86 8.12
N TYR A 204 -4.06 16.64 8.03
CA TYR A 204 -5.03 17.03 9.05
C TYR A 204 -4.75 16.45 10.43
N MET A 205 -4.01 15.34 10.55
CA MET A 205 -3.59 14.81 11.85
C MET A 205 -2.52 15.66 12.50
N LEU A 206 -1.62 16.28 11.72
CA LEU A 206 -0.66 17.25 12.26
C LEU A 206 -1.37 18.54 12.68
N GLU A 207 -2.36 18.99 11.90
CA GLU A 207 -3.24 20.10 12.29
C GLU A 207 -4.01 19.76 13.57
N ALA A 208 -4.47 18.51 13.72
CA ALA A 208 -5.15 18.04 14.90
C ALA A 208 -4.26 18.04 16.14
N MET A 209 -2.97 17.70 16.02
CA MET A 209 -2.02 17.82 17.13
C MET A 209 -1.92 19.27 17.60
N VAL A 210 -1.73 20.21 16.67
CA VAL A 210 -1.65 21.64 17.01
C VAL A 210 -2.96 22.12 17.66
N ALA A 211 -4.10 21.74 17.10
CA ALA A 211 -5.40 22.08 17.66
C ALA A 211 -5.66 21.45 19.04
N HIS A 212 -5.10 20.26 19.32
CA HIS A 212 -5.26 19.59 20.61
C HIS A 212 -4.78 20.46 21.76
N GLN A 213 -3.64 21.14 21.59
CA GLN A 213 -3.13 22.06 22.60
C GLN A 213 -4.14 23.17 22.92
N GLU A 214 -4.77 23.77 21.90
CA GLU A 214 -5.79 24.80 22.09
C GLU A 214 -7.03 24.26 22.79
N VAL A 215 -7.44 23.03 22.48
CA VAL A 215 -8.57 22.37 23.15
C VAL A 215 -8.24 22.12 24.62
N VAL A 216 -7.05 21.63 24.92
CA VAL A 216 -6.64 21.35 26.31
C VAL A 216 -6.53 22.65 27.11
N ALA A 217 -5.88 23.68 26.56
CA ALA A 217 -5.61 24.94 27.25
C ALA A 217 -6.85 25.85 27.37
N ASN A 218 -7.59 26.04 26.27
CA ASN A 218 -8.65 27.05 26.18
C ASN A 218 -10.07 26.45 26.17
N LYS A 219 -10.21 25.12 26.13
CA LYS A 219 -11.51 24.41 26.02
C LYS A 219 -12.36 24.94 24.86
N LYS A 220 -11.70 25.38 23.79
CA LYS A 220 -12.35 25.95 22.61
C LYS A 220 -12.52 24.86 21.55
N GLU A 221 -13.67 24.84 20.90
CA GLU A 221 -13.92 23.98 19.76
C GLU A 221 -13.02 24.39 18.57
N PRO A 222 -12.18 23.48 18.06
CA PRO A 222 -11.27 23.78 16.97
C PRO A 222 -12.00 23.71 15.62
N ALA A 223 -11.59 24.57 14.67
CA ALA A 223 -12.18 24.61 13.32
C ALA A 223 -12.11 23.26 12.57
N LEU A 224 -11.14 22.41 12.94
CA LEU A 224 -10.97 21.08 12.39
C LEU A 224 -12.19 20.17 12.62
N MET A 225 -12.89 20.31 13.77
CA MET A 225 -14.08 19.50 14.07
C MET A 225 -15.21 19.74 13.07
N GLU A 226 -15.45 20.99 12.68
CA GLU A 226 -16.49 21.31 11.70
C GLU A 226 -16.06 20.87 10.29
N ALA A 227 -14.79 21.07 9.93
CA ALA A 227 -14.25 20.65 8.63
C ALA A 227 -14.33 19.12 8.42
N TYR A 228 -14.22 18.33 9.50
CA TYR A 228 -14.18 16.86 9.44
C TYR A 228 -15.33 16.18 10.21
N LYS A 229 -16.45 16.87 10.41
CA LYS A 229 -17.60 16.41 11.21
C LYS A 229 -18.13 15.03 10.83
N GLN A 230 -18.06 14.68 9.54
CA GLN A 230 -18.52 13.40 9.00
C GLN A 230 -17.36 12.43 8.68
N THR A 231 -16.20 12.62 9.30
CA THR A 231 -15.03 11.79 9.04
C THR A 231 -15.31 10.32 9.37
N LYS A 232 -14.83 9.44 8.48
CA LYS A 232 -14.80 8.00 8.72
C LYS A 232 -13.46 7.55 9.31
N VAL A 233 -12.48 8.46 9.37
CA VAL A 233 -11.12 8.18 9.84
C VAL A 233 -11.14 7.92 11.34
N LEU A 234 -10.76 6.71 11.74
CA LEU A 234 -10.94 6.21 13.10
C LEU A 234 -10.16 7.02 14.15
N PRO A 235 -8.85 7.32 13.98
CA PRO A 235 -8.13 8.17 14.93
C PRO A 235 -8.80 9.53 15.10
N LEU A 236 -9.11 10.22 13.99
CA LEU A 236 -9.71 11.56 14.05
C LEU A 236 -11.09 11.56 14.72
N LYS A 237 -11.92 10.54 14.46
CA LYS A 237 -13.23 10.39 15.10
C LYS A 237 -13.10 10.17 16.62
N THR A 238 -12.11 9.38 17.03
CA THR A 238 -11.88 9.09 18.46
C THR A 238 -11.38 10.34 19.18
N LEU A 239 -10.45 11.07 18.55
CA LEU A 239 -9.95 12.35 19.04
C LEU A 239 -11.07 13.39 19.20
N PHE A 240 -11.97 13.53 18.23
CA PHE A 240 -13.08 14.48 18.33
C PHE A 240 -14.03 14.15 19.47
N LYS A 241 -14.34 12.87 19.68
CA LYS A 241 -15.14 12.44 20.83
C LYS A 241 -14.45 12.83 22.14
N HIS A 242 -13.14 12.63 22.24
CA HIS A 242 -12.37 13.03 23.42
C HIS A 242 -12.39 14.56 23.63
N TRP A 243 -12.26 15.36 22.57
CA TRP A 243 -12.39 16.81 22.64
C TRP A 243 -13.78 17.26 23.09
N GLU A 244 -14.85 16.64 22.59
CA GLU A 244 -16.23 16.91 23.03
C GLU A 244 -16.37 16.69 24.54
N GLU A 245 -15.82 15.59 25.06
CA GLU A 245 -15.82 15.28 26.50
C GLU A 245 -15.04 16.34 27.31
N LEU A 246 -13.85 16.76 26.86
CA LEU A 246 -13.05 17.80 27.51
C LEU A 246 -13.75 19.16 27.53
N ILE A 247 -14.40 19.54 26.43
CA ILE A 247 -15.12 20.82 26.31
C ILE A 247 -16.39 20.78 27.17
N HIS A 248 -17.14 19.68 27.15
CA HIS A 248 -18.40 19.55 27.88
C HIS A 248 -18.21 19.51 29.40
N ASN A 249 -17.20 18.78 29.89
CA ASN A 249 -16.93 18.67 31.34
C ASN A 249 -16.57 20.02 31.98
N SER A 250 -15.96 20.95 31.23
CA SER A 250 -15.69 22.32 31.68
C SER A 250 -16.98 23.15 31.87
N SER A 251 -17.97 22.95 30.99
CA SER A 251 -19.23 23.70 31.04
C SER A 251 -20.11 23.38 32.26
N MET A 252 -19.93 22.21 32.87
CA MET A 252 -20.64 21.81 34.09
C MET A 252 -20.01 22.38 35.36
N GLN A 253 -18.69 22.53 35.43
CA GLN A 253 -17.99 23.09 36.60
C GLN A 253 -18.25 24.60 36.79
N LEU A 254 -18.57 25.33 35.72
CA LEU A 254 -18.95 26.75 35.80
C LEU A 254 -20.40 26.99 36.27
N ARG A 255 -21.20 25.93 36.43
CA ARG A 255 -22.62 26.01 36.85
C ARG A 255 -22.88 25.49 38.27
N SER A 256 -21.87 24.96 38.94
CA SER A 256 -21.89 24.52 40.35
C SER A 256 -21.24 25.56 41.25
#